data_AF-C5LEB5-F1
#
_entry.id   AF-C5LEB5-F1
#
_cell.length_a   1.000
_cell.length_b   1.000
_cell.length_c   1.000
_cell.angle_alpha   90.00
_cell.angle_beta   90.00
_cell.angle_gamma   90.00
#
_symmetry.space_group_name_H-M   'P 1'
#
loop_
_entity.id
_entity.type
_entity.pdbx_description
1 polymer ?
#
loop_
_entity_poly.entity_id
_entity_poly.type
_entity_poly.pdbx_seq_one_letter_code
_entity_poly.pdbx_strand_id
1 'polypeptide(L)'
;MTPTSDTKEAVDVVNGRPLQLVTIKMADNEVRVNDEAMEELTKNLVATGCDNISVVSIMGAYRTGKSFMLDLFLRYLRYTDGKEDSDYPLGEVVVA
;
A
#
# COMPACT_ATOMS: atom_id res chain seq x y z
N MET A 1 16.31 44.63 -9.28
CA MET A 1 17.35 43.65 -9.61
C MET A 1 17.95 43.22 -8.28
N THR A 2 17.76 42.02 -7.74
CA THR A 2 17.40 40.70 -8.26
C THR A 2 16.52 39.97 -7.23
N PRO A 3 15.74 38.97 -7.67
CA PRO A 3 14.80 38.22 -6.84
C PRO A 3 15.52 37.04 -6.16
N THR A 4 15.20 36.77 -4.89
CA THR A 4 15.52 35.47 -4.28
C THR A 4 14.21 34.76 -4.04
N SER A 5 13.93 33.84 -4.94
CA SER A 5 12.85 32.87 -4.90
C SER A 5 12.97 31.99 -3.66
N ASP A 6 12.09 32.18 -2.70
CA ASP A 6 11.73 31.14 -1.73
C ASP A 6 10.94 30.04 -2.46
N THR A 7 11.65 29.23 -3.24
CA THR A 7 11.16 27.93 -3.66
C THR A 7 11.20 27.04 -2.43
N LYS A 8 10.09 27.00 -1.69
CA LYS A 8 9.83 25.92 -0.74
C LYS A 8 9.84 24.62 -1.55
N GLU A 9 10.93 23.87 -1.45
CA GLU A 9 10.96 22.49 -1.92
C GLU A 9 9.83 21.74 -1.20
N ALA A 10 8.79 21.42 -1.98
CA ALA A 10 7.76 20.50 -1.53
C ALA A 10 8.46 19.16 -1.32
N VAL A 11 8.62 18.76 -0.07
CA VAL A 11 8.97 17.39 0.29
C VAL A 11 7.84 16.53 -0.28
N ASP A 12 8.07 15.91 -1.43
CA ASP A 12 7.12 15.00 -2.04
C ASP A 12 6.86 13.87 -1.05
N VAL A 13 5.67 13.90 -0.44
CA VAL A 13 5.17 12.79 0.36
C VAL A 13 5.04 11.62 -0.62
N VAL A 14 6.01 10.71 -0.60
CA VAL A 14 6.03 9.52 -1.47
C VAL A 14 4.85 8.64 -1.09
N ASN A 15 3.72 8.88 -1.74
CA ASN A 15 2.54 8.06 -1.59
C ASN A 15 2.81 6.69 -2.21
N GLY A 16 2.55 5.61 -1.46
CA GLY A 16 2.60 4.26 -2.00
C GLY A 16 1.69 4.12 -3.23
N ARG A 17 2.19 3.42 -4.26
CA ARG A 17 1.48 3.15 -5.53
C ARG A 17 1.10 1.67 -5.62
N PRO A 18 0.01 1.32 -6.32
CA PRO A 18 -0.30 -0.08 -6.61
C PRO A 18 0.79 -0.67 -7.51
N LEU A 19 1.32 -1.83 -7.13
CA LEU A 19 2.32 -2.58 -7.88
C LEU A 19 1.71 -3.90 -8.34
N GLN A 20 1.61 -4.10 -9.65
CA GLN A 20 0.99 -5.31 -10.20
C GLN A 20 2.02 -6.44 -10.32
N LEU A 21 1.83 -7.49 -9.52
CA LEU A 21 2.71 -8.66 -9.49
C LEU A 21 2.29 -9.74 -10.48
N VAL A 22 0.99 -9.89 -10.71
CA VAL A 22 0.42 -10.97 -11.53
C VAL A 22 -0.51 -10.39 -12.58
N THR A 23 -0.37 -10.86 -13.81
CA THR A 23 -1.26 -10.55 -14.93
C THR A 23 -1.86 -11.84 -15.45
N ILE A 24 -3.19 -11.88 -15.55
CA ILE A 24 -3.92 -13.02 -16.09
C ILE A 24 -4.41 -12.63 -17.48
N LYS A 25 -3.92 -13.30 -18.52
CA LYS A 25 -4.42 -13.15 -19.88
C LYS A 25 -5.53 -14.17 -20.12
N MET A 26 -6.77 -13.73 -19.98
CA MET A 26 -7.96 -14.58 -20.15
C MET A 26 -8.09 -15.15 -21.57
N ALA A 27 -7.55 -14.47 -22.59
CA ALA A 27 -7.59 -14.95 -23.97
C ALA A 27 -6.67 -16.16 -24.20
N ASP A 28 -5.51 -16.17 -23.54
CA ASP A 28 -4.45 -17.17 -23.75
C ASP A 28 -4.40 -18.20 -22.60
N ASN A 29 -5.27 -18.08 -21.58
CA ASN A 29 -5.23 -18.83 -20.31
C ASN A 29 -3.85 -18.85 -19.66
N GLU A 30 -3.10 -17.75 -19.82
CA GLU A 30 -1.73 -17.63 -19.35
C GLU A 30 -1.68 -16.74 -18.09
N VAL A 31 -0.95 -17.19 -17.08
CA VAL A 31 -0.63 -16.41 -15.89
C VAL A 31 0.81 -15.96 -16.00
N ARG A 32 1.04 -14.65 -16.02
CA ARG A 32 2.38 -14.06 -16.04
C ARG A 32 2.68 -13.39 -14.72
N VAL A 33 3.82 -13.74 -14.15
CA VAL A 33 4.40 -13.05 -13.00
C VAL A 33 5.33 -11.96 -13.50
N ASN A 34 5.28 -10.80 -12.87
CA ASN A 34 6.18 -9.69 -13.16
C ASN A 34 7.39 -9.76 -12.22
N ASP A 35 8.49 -10.30 -12.72
CA ASP A 35 9.72 -10.49 -11.94
C ASP A 35 10.33 -9.16 -11.48
N GLU A 36 10.25 -8.11 -12.30
CA GLU A 36 10.76 -6.77 -11.96
C GLU A 36 9.98 -6.18 -10.77
N ALA A 37 8.66 -6.32 -10.78
CA ALA A 37 7.80 -5.87 -9.69
C ALA A 37 8.01 -6.69 -8.41
N MET A 38 8.28 -8.00 -8.53
CA MET A 38 8.63 -8.85 -7.40
C MET A 38 9.97 -8.46 -6.77
N GLU A 39 10.95 -8.08 -7.59
CA GLU A 39 12.24 -7.59 -7.11
C GLU A 39 12.11 -6.24 -6.40
N GLU A 40 11.31 -5.31 -6.95
CA GLU A 40 10.99 -4.02 -6.31
C GLU A 40 10.35 -4.21 -4.93
N LEU A 41 9.35 -5.10 -4.83
CA LEU A 41 8.70 -5.44 -3.56
C LEU A 41 9.71 -5.98 -2.54
N THR A 42 10.58 -6.90 -2.97
CA THR A 42 11.57 -7.52 -2.09
C THR A 42 12.58 -6.50 -1.56
N LYS A 43 13.06 -5.59 -2.42
CA LYS A 43 13.96 -4.50 -2.01
C LYS A 43 13.30 -3.59 -0.97
N ASN A 44 12.04 -3.23 -1.18
CA ASN A 44 11.30 -2.38 -0.25
C ASN A 44 11.08 -3.07 1.11
N LEU A 45 10.77 -4.36 1.13
CA LEU A 45 10.62 -5.14 2.36
C LEU A 45 11.94 -5.20 3.15
N VAL A 46 13.06 -5.48 2.47
CA VAL A 46 14.39 -5.51 3.11
C VAL A 46 14.77 -4.14 3.66
N ALA A 47 14.48 -3.06 2.92
CA ALA A 47 14.78 -1.69 3.35
C ALA A 47 13.97 -1.25 4.58
N THR A 48 12.75 -1.78 4.75
CA THR A 48 11.88 -1.44 5.89
C THR A 48 12.34 -2.13 7.18
N GLY A 49 13.06 -3.25 7.08
CA GLY A 49 13.64 -3.94 8.24
C GLY A 49 12.62 -4.54 9.21
N CYS A 50 11.38 -4.80 8.75
CA CYS A 50 10.35 -5.42 9.59
C CYS A 50 10.55 -6.94 9.72
N ASP A 51 10.48 -7.44 10.96
CA ASP A 51 10.57 -8.88 11.24
C ASP A 51 9.26 -9.64 10.98
N ASN A 52 8.12 -8.94 11.02
CA ASN A 52 6.79 -9.52 10.86
C ASN A 52 6.07 -8.89 9.65
N ILE A 53 5.46 -9.75 8.82
CA ILE A 53 4.72 -9.35 7.63
C ILE A 53 3.25 -9.78 7.79
N SER A 54 2.32 -8.82 7.67
CA SER A 54 0.89 -9.09 7.61
C SER A 54 0.38 -8.91 6.17
N VAL A 55 -0.24 -9.95 5.62
CA VAL A 55 -0.80 -9.95 4.26
C VAL A 55 -2.32 -9.91 4.35
N VAL A 56 -2.92 -8.82 3.90
CA VAL A 56 -4.38 -8.64 3.85
C VAL A 56 -4.83 -8.75 2.39
N SER A 57 -5.78 -9.65 2.12
CA SER A 57 -6.33 -9.87 0.78
C SER A 57 -7.86 -9.83 0.79
N ILE A 58 -8.45 -9.27 -0.26
CA ILE A 58 -9.90 -9.24 -0.47
C ILE A 58 -10.22 -10.02 -1.76
N MET A 59 -10.93 -11.13 -1.61
CA MET A 59 -11.40 -11.95 -2.73
C MET A 59 -12.93 -11.86 -2.87
N GLY A 60 -13.45 -12.00 -4.09
CA GLY A 60 -14.90 -12.04 -4.33
C GLY A 60 -15.31 -11.72 -5.76
N ALA A 61 -16.62 -11.82 -6.03
CA ALA A 61 -17.21 -11.62 -7.36
C ALA A 61 -16.86 -10.27 -8.00
N TYR A 62 -16.81 -10.20 -9.32
CA TYR A 62 -16.49 -8.97 -10.04
C TYR A 62 -17.54 -7.87 -9.74
N ARG A 63 -17.08 -6.61 -9.61
CA ARG A 63 -17.91 -5.42 -9.29
C ARG A 63 -18.53 -5.35 -7.89
N THR A 64 -18.08 -6.15 -6.93
CA THR A 64 -18.51 -6.04 -5.51
C THR A 64 -17.80 -4.92 -4.72
N GLY A 65 -17.17 -3.94 -5.38
CA GLY A 65 -16.51 -2.82 -4.70
C GLY A 65 -15.19 -3.18 -3.98
N LYS A 66 -14.51 -4.27 -4.35
CA LYS A 66 -13.25 -4.69 -3.71
C LYS A 66 -12.17 -3.61 -3.69
N SER A 67 -11.94 -2.93 -4.82
CA SER A 67 -10.97 -1.83 -4.90
C SER A 67 -11.35 -0.67 -3.97
N PHE A 68 -12.63 -0.33 -3.91
CA PHE A 68 -13.14 0.71 -3.00
C PHE A 68 -12.89 0.36 -1.52
N MET A 69 -13.07 -0.92 -1.15
CA MET A 69 -12.80 -1.37 0.22
C MET A 69 -11.32 -1.30 0.58
N LEU A 70 -10.42 -1.69 -0.35
CA LEU A 70 -8.97 -1.54 -0.16
C LEU A 70 -8.57 -0.06 -0.04
N ASP A 71 -9.15 0.82 -0.85
CA ASP A 71 -8.88 2.27 -0.77
C ASP A 71 -9.32 2.85 0.58
N LEU A 72 -10.47 2.43 1.11
CA LEU A 72 -10.93 2.82 2.44
C LEU A 72 -10.01 2.29 3.55
N PHE A 73 -9.51 1.05 3.40
CA PHE A 73 -8.58 0.46 4.34
C PHE A 73 -7.23 1.19 4.36
N LEU A 74 -6.69 1.54 3.19
CA LEU A 74 -5.47 2.35 3.07
C LEU A 74 -5.65 3.73 3.71
N ARG A 75 -6.82 4.36 3.54
CA ARG A 75 -7.14 5.63 4.20
C ARG A 75 -7.16 5.50 5.72
N TYR A 76 -7.67 4.39 6.25
CA TYR A 76 -7.66 4.12 7.69
C TYR A 76 -6.23 3.95 8.22
N LEU A 77 -5.38 3.15 7.55
CA LEU A 77 -3.98 2.96 7.95
C LEU A 77 -3.18 4.26 7.96
N ARG A 78 -3.36 5.12 6.95
CA ARG A 78 -2.71 6.44 6.91
C ARG A 78 -3.21 7.38 8.01
N TYR A 79 -4.45 7.25 8.43
CA TYR A 79 -5.01 8.04 9.52
C TYR A 79 -4.47 7.62 10.88
N THR A 80 -4.26 6.31 11.10
CA THR A 80 -3.69 5.77 12.33
C THR A 80 -2.20 6.06 12.45
N ASP A 81 -1.46 5.98 11.34
CA ASP A 81 -0.01 6.25 11.28
C ASP A 81 0.33 7.72 11.64
N GLY A 82 -0.56 8.66 11.29
CA GLY A 82 -0.43 10.08 11.66
C GLY A 82 -0.94 10.43 13.06
N LYS A 83 -1.43 9.45 13.84
CA LYS A 83 -1.90 9.62 15.23
C LYS A 83 -1.12 8.68 16.16
N GLU A 84 0.18 8.92 16.30
CA GLU A 84 0.90 8.39 17.46
C GLU A 84 0.41 9.14 18.73
N ASP A 85 -0.01 8.36 19.73
CA ASP A 85 -0.15 8.71 21.16
C ASP A 85 -1.35 9.50 21.72
N SER A 86 -2.60 9.21 21.33
CA SER A 86 -3.66 9.23 22.36
C SER A 86 -4.90 8.42 21.98
N ASP A 87 -5.26 7.50 22.88
CA ASP A 87 -6.65 7.15 23.16
C ASP A 87 -7.33 5.99 22.38
N TYR A 88 -6.62 4.87 22.16
CA TYR A 88 -7.31 3.60 21.89
C TYR A 88 -6.85 2.49 22.85
N PRO A 89 -7.67 2.04 23.81
CA PRO A 89 -7.37 0.83 24.56
C PRO A 89 -7.37 -0.33 23.55
N LEU A 90 -6.31 -1.13 23.59
CA LEU A 90 -6.10 -2.32 22.77
C LEU A 90 -7.35 -3.22 22.79
N GLY A 91 -8.20 -3.06 21.78
CA GLY A 91 -9.31 -3.96 21.51
C GLY A 91 -8.74 -5.23 20.92
N GLU A 92 -8.84 -6.32 21.68
CA GLU A 92 -8.65 -7.70 21.23
C GLU A 92 -9.16 -7.88 19.79
N VAL A 93 -8.24 -8.10 18.85
CA VAL A 93 -8.61 -8.69 17.57
C VAL A 93 -8.79 -10.18 17.82
N VAL A 94 -10.01 -10.56 18.21
CA VAL A 94 -10.43 -11.96 18.19
C VAL A 94 -10.55 -12.35 16.71
N VAL A 95 -9.52 -13.03 16.21
CA VAL A 95 -9.60 -13.76 14.94
C VAL A 95 -10.53 -14.95 15.18
N ALA A 96 -11.75 -14.86 14.67
CA ALA A 96 -12.70 -15.96 14.56
C ALA A 96 -12.59 -16.64 13.20
#